data_AF-C3MFK9-F1
#
_entry.id   AF-C3MFK9-F1
#
_cell.length_a   1.000
_cell.length_b   1.000
_cell.length_c   1.000
_cell.angle_alpha   90.00
_cell.angle_beta   90.00
_cell.angle_gamma   90.00
#
_symmetry.space_group_name_H-M   'P 1'
#
loop_
_entity.id
_entity.type
_entity.pdbx_description
1 polymer ?
#
loop_
_entity_poly.entity_id
_entity_poly.type
_entity_poly.pdbx_seq_one_letter_code
_entity_poly.pdbx_strand_id
1 'polypeptide(L)'
;MTFRELAPSLYGAALGLKDFLVWWRSELLHSFPPFLRSRMRERVKAATVVTVTRDGCKLGEEADLIPLPELGERLRALQAGGAIGRTGLRVHLAPDRRLRRMVSPRRLPISALRRAAELDIETQTPFNRGDVQILAPADEGAASAYYLVRNSILAQIHEQLRAAKLDAQELSTEGEDGAIDRLTIDRTPLRARRRVRPDQFLIAATLAATAVFLLLSWHQLHSKASAANSRLDGEIAQAEADARKARRAYDTFRAKLSQLEALKAQRQASTRVTTMWEELSGIVPDSSYLTNLTVKAKVVEISGFSKASSELIPLIEGSDLFEAAQFASPVVKVPGFEGDRFTISFRQNGAKP
;
A
#
# COMPACT_ATOMS: atom_id res chain seq x y z
N MET A 1 -17.95 -7.29 -38.40
CA MET A 1 -16.49 -7.28 -38.60
C MET A 1 -15.86 -8.12 -37.50
N THR A 2 -15.22 -9.22 -37.88
CA THR A 2 -14.88 -10.36 -37.02
C THR A 2 -13.50 -10.22 -36.35
N PHE A 3 -13.40 -10.78 -35.15
CA PHE A 3 -12.29 -10.87 -34.18
C PHE A 3 -10.96 -11.48 -34.70
N ARG A 4 -10.74 -11.56 -36.02
CA ARG A 4 -9.62 -12.27 -36.65
C ARG A 4 -8.39 -11.41 -36.99
N GLU A 5 -8.46 -10.08 -36.87
CA GLU A 5 -7.35 -9.19 -37.30
C GLU A 5 -6.38 -8.76 -36.19
N LEU A 6 -6.65 -9.05 -34.91
CA LEU A 6 -5.77 -8.68 -33.79
C LEU A 6 -4.72 -9.74 -33.40
N ALA A 7 -4.68 -10.88 -34.10
CA ALA A 7 -3.76 -11.97 -33.79
C ALA A 7 -2.25 -11.74 -34.09
N PRO A 8 -1.82 -10.88 -35.04
CA PRO A 8 -0.38 -10.74 -35.34
C PRO A 8 0.44 -10.04 -34.24
N SER A 9 -0.19 -9.20 -33.41
CA SER A 9 0.52 -8.34 -32.45
C SER A 9 0.91 -9.06 -31.15
N LEU A 10 0.08 -10.00 -30.68
CA LEU A 10 0.36 -10.74 -29.45
C LEU A 10 1.48 -11.77 -29.64
N TYR A 11 1.57 -12.39 -30.82
CA TYR A 11 2.68 -13.29 -31.15
C TYR A 11 4.01 -12.53 -31.24
N GLY A 12 4.02 -11.36 -31.89
CA GLY A 12 5.21 -10.49 -31.94
C GLY A 12 5.65 -9.97 -30.57
N ALA A 13 4.70 -9.55 -29.73
CA ALA A 13 4.98 -9.08 -28.37
C ALA A 13 5.52 -10.20 -27.46
N ALA A 14 4.97 -11.41 -27.56
CA ALA A 14 5.45 -12.57 -26.80
C ALA A 14 6.86 -13.02 -27.23
N LEU A 15 7.18 -12.96 -28.54
CA LEU A 15 8.54 -13.21 -29.02
C LEU A 15 9.52 -12.10 -28.60
N GLY A 16 9.11 -10.84 -28.68
CA GLY A 16 9.93 -9.71 -28.23
C GLY A 16 10.23 -9.72 -26.73
N LEU A 17 9.26 -10.10 -25.90
CA LEU A 17 9.44 -10.23 -24.45
C LEU A 17 10.37 -11.42 -24.10
N LYS A 18 10.28 -12.53 -24.85
CA LYS A 18 11.21 -13.66 -24.72
C LYS A 18 12.63 -13.25 -25.13
N ASP A 19 12.79 -12.54 -26.25
CA ASP A 19 14.08 -12.01 -26.70
C ASP A 19 14.67 -11.06 -25.65
N PHE A 20 13.85 -10.17 -25.08
CA PHE A 20 14.26 -9.24 -24.02
C PHE A 20 14.69 -9.97 -22.74
N LEU A 21 13.89 -10.92 -22.23
CA LEU A 21 14.22 -11.65 -21.01
C LEU A 21 15.47 -12.53 -21.17
N VAL A 22 15.66 -13.11 -22.36
CA VAL A 22 16.84 -13.90 -22.70
C VAL A 22 18.09 -13.03 -22.75
N TRP A 23 18.01 -11.88 -23.42
CA TRP A 23 19.09 -10.89 -23.44
C TRP A 23 19.38 -10.34 -22.04
N TRP A 24 18.35 -9.91 -21.29
CA TRP A 24 18.50 -9.35 -19.94
C TRP A 24 19.18 -10.34 -18.98
N ARG A 25 18.83 -11.63 -19.08
CA ARG A 25 19.48 -12.67 -18.28
C ARG A 25 20.94 -12.89 -18.68
N SER A 26 21.27 -12.81 -19.97
CA SER A 26 22.67 -12.97 -20.41
C SER A 26 23.51 -11.76 -20.03
N GLU A 27 22.95 -10.56 -20.13
CA GLU A 27 23.59 -9.30 -19.72
C GLU A 27 23.85 -9.27 -18.21
N LEU A 28 22.87 -9.67 -17.39
CA LEU A 28 23.07 -9.84 -15.94
C LEU A 28 24.18 -10.83 -15.64
N LEU A 29 24.21 -11.97 -16.33
CA LEU A 29 25.27 -12.96 -16.15
C LEU A 29 26.65 -12.41 -16.55
N HIS A 30 26.75 -11.44 -17.45
CA HIS A 30 27.98 -10.69 -17.80
C HIS A 30 28.44 -9.71 -16.76
N SER A 31 27.53 -9.15 -15.97
CA SER A 31 27.90 -8.32 -14.81
C SER A 31 28.43 -9.13 -13.60
N PHE A 32 28.31 -10.47 -13.61
CA PHE A 32 28.82 -11.29 -12.51
C PHE A 32 30.34 -11.50 -12.55
N PRO A 33 31.02 -11.47 -11.39
CA PRO A 33 32.47 -11.66 -11.30
C PRO A 33 32.95 -13.00 -11.89
N PRO A 34 34.16 -13.05 -12.48
CA PRO A 34 34.69 -14.24 -13.15
C PRO A 34 34.85 -15.45 -12.21
N PHE A 35 35.05 -15.24 -10.90
CA PHE A 35 35.18 -16.31 -9.91
C PHE A 35 33.87 -17.09 -9.66
N LEU A 36 32.70 -16.47 -9.86
CA LEU A 36 31.40 -17.16 -9.78
C LEU A 36 31.13 -17.95 -11.07
N ARG A 37 31.57 -17.42 -12.22
CA ARG A 37 31.50 -18.10 -13.52
C ARG A 37 32.39 -19.34 -13.57
N SER A 38 33.63 -19.26 -13.08
CA SER A 38 34.56 -20.40 -13.06
C SER A 38 34.08 -21.51 -12.11
N ARG A 39 33.56 -21.17 -10.93
CA ARG A 39 33.05 -22.16 -9.96
C ARG A 39 31.79 -22.89 -10.43
N MET A 40 30.97 -22.28 -11.30
CA MET A 40 29.86 -22.95 -11.99
C MET A 40 30.33 -23.80 -13.19
N ARG A 41 31.48 -23.46 -13.80
CA ARG A 41 32.02 -24.07 -15.02
C ARG A 41 32.99 -25.23 -14.74
N GLU A 42 33.71 -25.21 -13.61
CA GLU A 42 34.73 -26.20 -13.22
C GLU A 42 34.18 -27.51 -12.64
N ARG A 43 32.89 -27.58 -12.29
CA ARG A 43 32.31 -28.79 -11.69
C ARG A 43 31.86 -29.86 -12.69
N VAL A 44 32.10 -29.67 -13.98
CA VAL A 44 31.76 -30.65 -15.01
C VAL A 44 33.02 -31.45 -15.36
N LYS A 45 33.20 -32.61 -14.72
CA LYS A 45 34.20 -33.62 -15.17
C LYS A 45 34.04 -33.85 -16.68
N ALA A 46 35.16 -34.12 -17.36
CA ALA A 46 35.21 -34.45 -18.78
C ALA A 46 34.05 -35.41 -19.14
N ALA A 47 33.09 -34.90 -19.91
CA ALA A 47 31.99 -35.69 -20.39
C ALA A 47 32.48 -36.46 -21.62
N THR A 48 32.02 -37.69 -21.78
CA THR A 48 32.26 -38.45 -23.01
C THR A 48 31.67 -37.68 -24.19
N VAL A 49 32.52 -37.34 -25.18
CA VAL A 49 32.11 -36.62 -26.40
C VAL A 49 31.98 -37.63 -27.53
N VAL A 50 30.84 -37.62 -28.22
CA VAL A 50 30.60 -38.40 -29.44
C VAL A 50 30.63 -37.46 -30.63
N THR A 51 31.60 -37.63 -31.52
CA THR A 51 31.73 -36.84 -32.74
C THR A 51 31.05 -37.56 -33.90
N VAL A 52 29.97 -37.00 -34.45
CA VAL A 52 29.22 -37.56 -35.57
C VAL A 52 29.67 -36.89 -36.87
N THR A 53 30.17 -37.71 -37.79
CA THR A 53 30.68 -37.32 -39.13
C THR A 53 29.81 -37.92 -40.24
N ARG A 54 30.16 -37.66 -41.50
CA ARG A 54 29.55 -38.31 -42.66
C ARG A 54 29.77 -39.81 -42.66
N ASP A 55 30.98 -40.24 -42.37
CA ASP A 55 31.41 -41.62 -42.57
C ASP A 55 31.20 -42.49 -41.32
N GLY A 56 30.89 -41.88 -40.17
CA GLY A 56 30.59 -42.58 -38.93
C GLY A 56 30.61 -41.68 -37.70
N CYS A 57 30.84 -42.28 -36.53
CA CYS A 57 30.93 -41.64 -35.23
C CYS A 57 32.25 -42.01 -34.56
N LYS A 58 32.85 -41.05 -33.86
CA LYS A 58 34.03 -41.26 -33.01
C LYS A 58 33.67 -41.01 -31.55
N LEU A 59 34.26 -41.76 -30.63
CA LEU A 59 34.06 -41.63 -29.18
C LEU A 59 35.33 -41.08 -28.54
N GLY A 60 35.27 -39.87 -27.99
CA GLY A 60 36.43 -39.22 -27.36
C GLY A 60 37.56 -38.94 -28.36
N GLU A 61 38.79 -39.25 -27.96
CA GLU A 61 39.99 -39.18 -28.82
C GLU A 61 40.27 -40.49 -29.57
N GLU A 62 39.40 -41.49 -29.44
CA GLU A 62 39.56 -42.79 -30.11
C GLU A 62 39.39 -42.61 -31.63
N ALA A 63 40.36 -43.12 -32.41
CA ALA A 63 40.44 -42.90 -33.85
C ALA A 63 39.44 -43.75 -34.66
N ASP A 64 38.89 -44.79 -34.04
CA ASP A 64 38.04 -45.77 -34.71
C ASP A 64 36.71 -45.16 -35.14
N LEU A 65 36.42 -45.29 -36.43
CA LEU A 65 35.20 -44.82 -37.05
C LEU A 65 34.10 -45.89 -36.91
N ILE A 66 33.05 -45.57 -36.18
CA ILE A 66 31.93 -46.49 -35.93
C ILE A 66 30.73 -46.06 -36.78
N PRO A 67 30.07 -46.95 -37.52
CA PRO A 67 28.82 -46.61 -38.19
C PRO A 67 27.79 -46.04 -37.21
N LEU A 68 27.11 -44.94 -37.59
CA LEU A 68 26.08 -44.31 -36.74
C LEU A 68 25.00 -45.29 -36.21
N PRO A 69 24.55 -46.31 -36.97
CA PRO A 69 23.60 -47.31 -36.47
C PRO A 69 24.13 -48.21 -35.34
N GLU A 70 25.45 -48.36 -35.21
CA GLU A 70 26.10 -49.22 -34.19
C GLU A 70 26.48 -48.44 -32.93
N LEU A 71 26.31 -47.10 -32.96
CA LEU A 71 26.64 -46.21 -31.86
C LEU A 71 25.96 -46.63 -30.55
N GLY A 72 24.69 -47.04 -30.61
CA GLY A 72 23.92 -47.44 -29.43
C GLY A 72 24.43 -48.70 -28.73
N GLU A 73 25.08 -49.62 -29.45
CA GLU A 73 25.70 -50.82 -28.86
C GLU A 73 27.01 -50.47 -28.16
N ARG A 74 27.85 -49.65 -28.82
CA ARG A 74 29.12 -49.20 -28.24
C ARG A 74 28.90 -48.33 -27.00
N LEU A 75 27.89 -47.46 -27.01
CA LEU A 75 27.50 -46.65 -25.85
C LEU A 75 27.04 -47.52 -24.67
N ARG A 76 26.30 -48.61 -24.92
CA ARG A 76 25.92 -49.57 -23.87
C ARG A 76 27.12 -50.30 -23.28
N ALA A 77 28.06 -50.73 -24.13
CA ALA A 77 29.29 -51.37 -23.67
C ALA A 77 30.13 -50.43 -22.79
N LEU A 78 30.27 -49.15 -23.18
CA LEU A 78 30.98 -48.13 -22.41
C LEU A 78 30.26 -47.75 -21.10
N GLN A 79 28.93 -47.80 -21.08
CA GLN A 79 28.14 -47.60 -19.86
C GLN A 79 28.34 -48.77 -18.88
N ALA A 80 28.33 -50.01 -19.37
CA ALA A 80 28.58 -51.21 -18.57
C ALA A 80 30.00 -51.23 -17.98
N GLY A 81 30.99 -50.71 -18.73
CA GLY A 81 32.37 -50.54 -18.28
C GLY A 81 32.60 -49.33 -17.37
N GLY A 82 31.58 -48.55 -17.01
CA GLY A 82 31.68 -47.39 -16.11
C GLY A 82 32.41 -46.17 -16.69
N ALA A 83 32.76 -46.19 -17.98
CA ALA A 83 33.46 -45.09 -18.66
C ALA A 83 32.55 -43.88 -18.89
N ILE A 84 31.23 -44.09 -18.97
CA ILE A 84 30.23 -43.02 -19.04
C ILE A 84 29.87 -42.60 -17.61
N GLY A 85 30.54 -41.55 -17.11
CA GLY A 85 30.28 -41.00 -15.79
C GLY A 85 28.88 -40.39 -15.64
N ARG A 86 28.51 -40.04 -14.39
CA ARG A 86 27.26 -39.31 -14.06
C ARG A 86 27.16 -37.91 -14.72
N THR A 87 28.24 -37.47 -15.37
CA THR A 87 28.35 -36.21 -16.12
C THR A 87 27.70 -36.25 -17.50
N GLY A 88 27.23 -37.42 -17.96
CA GLY A 88 26.44 -37.61 -19.18
C GLY A 88 27.19 -37.37 -20.49
N LEU A 89 26.46 -37.48 -21.60
CA LEU A 89 27.02 -37.56 -22.96
C LEU A 89 26.87 -36.23 -23.70
N ARG A 90 27.93 -35.77 -24.37
CA ARG A 90 27.88 -34.63 -25.30
C ARG A 90 28.01 -35.13 -26.73
N VAL A 91 27.21 -34.59 -27.63
CA VAL A 91 27.26 -34.89 -29.06
C VAL A 91 27.92 -33.72 -29.77
N HIS A 92 28.93 -33.99 -30.58
CA HIS A 92 29.60 -33.05 -31.45
C HIS A 92 29.26 -33.40 -32.90
N LEU A 93 28.68 -32.47 -33.64
CA LEU A 93 28.42 -32.61 -35.07
C LEU A 93 29.62 -32.05 -35.83
N ALA A 94 30.23 -32.87 -36.68
CA ALA A 94 31.31 -32.44 -37.54
C ALA A 94 30.83 -31.47 -38.64
N PRO A 95 31.74 -30.66 -39.23
CA PRO A 95 31.40 -29.63 -40.21
C PRO A 95 30.68 -30.15 -41.46
N ASP A 96 30.90 -31.42 -41.81
CA ASP A 96 30.33 -32.11 -42.96
C ASP A 96 28.85 -32.51 -42.80
N ARG A 97 28.32 -32.50 -41.58
CA ARG A 97 26.92 -32.82 -41.26
C ARG A 97 26.03 -31.59 -41.03
N ARG A 98 26.60 -30.38 -41.16
CA ARG A 98 25.89 -29.11 -40.95
C ARG A 98 26.13 -28.13 -42.10
N LEU A 99 25.17 -27.25 -42.33
CA LEU A 99 25.37 -26.08 -43.19
C LEU A 99 25.33 -24.83 -42.30
N ARG A 100 26.44 -24.10 -42.21
CA ARG A 100 26.52 -22.82 -41.50
C ARG A 100 26.24 -21.68 -42.47
N ARG A 101 25.42 -20.71 -42.07
CA ARG A 101 25.23 -19.46 -42.82
C ARG A 101 25.33 -18.25 -41.91
N MET A 102 26.11 -17.26 -42.34
CA MET A 102 26.22 -15.99 -41.66
C MET A 102 25.13 -15.05 -42.18
N VAL A 103 24.33 -14.51 -41.26
CA VAL A 103 23.26 -13.54 -41.58
C VAL A 103 23.76 -12.11 -41.42
N SER A 104 24.57 -11.87 -40.39
CA SER A 104 25.13 -10.54 -40.13
C SER A 104 26.45 -10.65 -39.36
N PRO A 105 27.43 -9.77 -39.62
CA PRO A 105 28.63 -9.66 -38.80
C PRO A 105 28.35 -9.05 -37.43
N ARG A 106 27.12 -8.58 -37.16
CA ARG A 106 26.67 -8.06 -35.86
C ARG A 106 25.69 -9.02 -35.19
N ARG A 107 25.53 -8.86 -33.88
CA ARG A 107 24.53 -9.59 -33.09
C ARG A 107 23.11 -9.18 -33.49
N LEU A 108 22.27 -10.17 -33.76
CA LEU A 108 20.87 -10.03 -34.11
C LEU A 108 19.98 -10.69 -33.05
N PRO A 109 18.76 -10.16 -32.81
CA PRO A 109 17.74 -10.83 -32.02
C PRO A 109 17.41 -12.23 -32.59
N ILE A 110 17.04 -13.17 -31.72
CA ILE A 110 16.78 -14.57 -32.11
C ILE A 110 15.62 -14.65 -33.09
N SER A 111 14.55 -13.87 -32.85
CA SER A 111 13.42 -13.77 -33.77
C SER A 111 13.82 -13.26 -35.16
N ALA A 112 14.84 -12.42 -35.27
CA ALA A 112 15.36 -11.93 -36.55
C ALA A 112 16.24 -12.98 -37.23
N LEU A 113 17.14 -13.63 -36.48
CA LEU A 113 17.99 -14.72 -36.99
C LEU A 113 17.14 -15.89 -37.51
N ARG A 114 16.07 -16.25 -36.78
CA ARG A 114 15.14 -17.30 -37.17
C ARG A 114 14.39 -16.95 -38.44
N ARG A 115 13.85 -15.73 -38.54
CA ARG A 115 13.16 -15.28 -39.76
C ARG A 115 14.10 -15.28 -40.97
N ALA A 116 15.35 -14.85 -40.77
CA ALA A 116 16.35 -14.89 -41.83
C ALA A 116 16.66 -16.34 -42.26
N ALA A 117 16.81 -17.26 -41.31
CA ALA A 117 17.04 -18.67 -41.59
C ALA A 117 15.84 -19.35 -42.29
N GLU A 118 14.61 -19.02 -41.88
CA GLU A 118 13.38 -19.54 -42.51
C GLU A 118 13.26 -19.05 -43.96
N LEU A 119 13.48 -17.75 -44.19
CA LEU A 119 13.49 -17.18 -45.54
C LEU A 119 14.58 -17.80 -46.41
N ASP A 120 15.75 -18.02 -45.85
CA ASP A 120 16.87 -18.62 -46.56
C ASP A 120 16.60 -20.08 -46.95
N ILE A 121 15.97 -20.85 -46.07
CA ILE A 121 15.58 -22.23 -46.38
C ILE A 121 14.65 -22.26 -47.60
N GLU A 122 13.64 -21.37 -47.62
CA GLU A 122 12.65 -21.28 -48.68
C GLU A 122 13.21 -20.82 -50.03
N THR A 123 14.31 -20.05 -50.02
CA THR A 123 14.83 -19.37 -51.21
C THR A 123 16.14 -19.93 -51.75
N GLN A 124 17.01 -20.45 -50.89
CA GLN A 124 18.42 -20.73 -51.25
C GLN A 124 18.89 -22.13 -50.87
N THR A 125 18.06 -22.95 -50.22
CA THR A 125 18.43 -24.32 -49.87
C THR A 125 17.53 -25.34 -50.58
N PRO A 126 18.08 -26.48 -51.05
CA PRO A 126 17.29 -27.53 -51.70
C PRO A 126 16.51 -28.40 -50.69
N PHE A 127 16.22 -27.88 -49.50
CA PHE A 127 15.56 -28.61 -48.41
C PHE A 127 14.26 -27.92 -48.02
N ASN A 128 13.26 -28.72 -47.65
CA ASN A 128 12.02 -28.17 -47.09
C ASN A 128 12.22 -27.84 -45.60
N ARG A 129 11.47 -26.85 -45.10
CA ARG A 129 11.47 -26.46 -43.67
C ARG A 129 11.22 -27.63 -42.71
N GLY A 130 10.46 -28.65 -43.13
CA GLY A 130 10.18 -29.85 -42.34
C GLY A 130 11.32 -30.87 -42.26
N ASP A 131 12.32 -30.78 -43.14
CA ASP A 131 13.40 -31.78 -43.25
C ASP A 131 14.69 -31.33 -42.54
N VAL A 132 14.75 -30.07 -42.13
CA VAL A 132 15.91 -29.45 -41.49
C VAL A 132 15.54 -28.79 -40.17
N GLN A 133 16.49 -28.82 -39.23
CA GLN A 133 16.40 -28.09 -37.98
C GLN A 133 17.35 -26.89 -37.99
N ILE A 134 16.83 -25.72 -37.64
CA ILE A 134 17.59 -24.50 -37.46
C ILE A 134 18.17 -24.51 -36.05
N LEU A 135 19.49 -24.41 -35.94
CA LEU A 135 20.24 -24.36 -34.69
C LEU A 135 20.97 -23.02 -34.60
N ALA A 136 20.90 -22.38 -33.45
CA ALA A 136 21.66 -21.16 -33.17
C ALA A 136 22.80 -21.45 -32.18
N PRO A 137 23.96 -20.77 -32.32
CA PRO A 137 25.01 -20.86 -31.33
C PRO A 137 24.52 -20.33 -29.97
N ALA A 138 24.82 -21.10 -28.92
CA ALA A 138 24.54 -20.75 -27.53
C ALA A 138 25.55 -19.72 -27.01
N ASP A 139 26.80 -19.89 -27.42
CA ASP A 139 27.89 -19.00 -27.06
C ASP A 139 27.82 -17.71 -27.88
N GLU A 140 28.09 -16.59 -27.22
CA GLU A 140 27.84 -15.28 -27.80
C GLU A 140 29.01 -14.82 -28.67
N GLY A 141 28.99 -15.18 -29.95
CA GLY A 141 29.88 -14.64 -30.97
C GLY A 141 29.57 -13.18 -31.36
N ALA A 142 30.50 -12.53 -32.06
CA ALA A 142 30.27 -11.20 -32.64
C ALA A 142 29.32 -11.28 -33.85
N ALA A 143 29.46 -12.34 -34.65
CA ALA A 143 28.63 -12.59 -35.83
C ALA A 143 27.39 -13.44 -35.51
N SER A 144 26.28 -13.09 -36.15
CA SER A 144 25.04 -13.87 -36.10
C SER A 144 25.02 -14.87 -37.24
N ALA A 145 25.26 -16.13 -36.92
CA ALA A 145 25.17 -17.26 -37.82
C ALA A 145 24.16 -18.30 -37.28
N TYR A 146 23.57 -19.07 -38.19
CA TYR A 146 22.79 -20.25 -37.84
C TYR A 146 23.36 -21.48 -38.55
N TYR A 147 23.00 -22.64 -38.00
CA TYR A 147 23.39 -23.95 -38.49
C TYR A 147 22.14 -24.71 -38.90
N LEU A 148 22.18 -25.34 -40.06
CA LEU A 148 21.14 -26.25 -40.54
C LEU A 148 21.63 -27.68 -40.44
N VAL A 149 20.82 -28.53 -39.81
CA VAL A 149 21.10 -29.97 -39.68
C VAL A 149 19.87 -30.74 -40.13
N ARG A 150 20.04 -31.85 -40.86
CA ARG A 150 18.91 -32.66 -41.33
C ARG A 150 18.23 -33.37 -40.16
N ASN A 151 16.90 -33.36 -40.15
CA ASN A 151 16.09 -34.01 -39.12
C ASN A 151 16.32 -35.52 -39.06
N SER A 152 16.60 -36.17 -40.20
CA SER A 152 16.92 -37.60 -40.25
C SER A 152 18.17 -37.96 -39.44
N ILE A 153 19.19 -37.12 -39.45
CA ILE A 153 20.42 -37.34 -38.68
C ILE A 153 20.14 -37.20 -37.19
N LEU A 154 19.40 -36.16 -36.80
CA LEU A 154 19.04 -35.93 -35.40
C LEU A 154 18.12 -37.03 -34.86
N ALA A 155 17.20 -37.54 -35.69
CA ALA A 155 16.35 -38.68 -35.35
C ALA A 155 17.17 -39.95 -35.13
N GLN A 156 18.13 -40.25 -36.02
CA GLN A 156 19.04 -41.39 -35.86
C GLN A 156 19.88 -41.28 -34.59
N ILE A 157 20.47 -40.10 -34.32
CA ILE A 157 21.21 -39.87 -33.07
C ILE A 157 20.28 -40.09 -31.86
N HIS A 158 19.07 -39.55 -31.87
CA HIS A 158 18.12 -39.71 -30.78
C HIS A 158 17.70 -41.16 -30.54
N GLU A 159 17.51 -41.94 -31.61
CA GLU A 159 17.18 -43.36 -31.56
C GLU A 159 18.32 -44.17 -30.93
N GLN A 160 19.57 -43.92 -31.35
CA GLN A 160 20.75 -44.61 -30.82
C GLN A 160 21.00 -44.29 -29.35
N LEU A 161 20.79 -43.05 -28.94
CA LEU A 161 20.85 -42.63 -27.54
C LEU A 161 19.76 -43.30 -26.70
N ARG A 162 18.52 -43.37 -27.23
CA ARG A 162 17.40 -44.05 -26.57
C ARG A 162 17.66 -45.54 -26.42
N ALA A 163 18.22 -46.20 -27.44
CA ALA A 163 18.61 -47.61 -27.39
C ALA A 163 19.65 -47.87 -26.28
N ALA A 164 20.55 -46.91 -26.05
CA ALA A 164 21.51 -46.94 -24.96
C ALA A 164 20.96 -46.45 -23.60
N LYS A 165 19.69 -46.04 -23.51
CA LYS A 165 19.08 -45.40 -22.32
C LYS A 165 19.89 -44.21 -21.80
N LEU A 166 20.52 -43.48 -22.71
CA LEU A 166 21.28 -42.27 -22.43
C LEU A 166 20.56 -41.07 -23.02
N ASP A 167 20.68 -39.93 -22.35
CA ASP A 167 20.24 -38.64 -22.89
C ASP A 167 21.47 -37.77 -23.22
N ALA A 168 21.49 -37.21 -24.43
CA ALA A 168 22.47 -36.18 -24.78
C ALA A 168 22.21 -34.92 -23.94
N GLN A 169 23.27 -34.38 -23.35
CA GLN A 169 23.21 -33.16 -22.54
C GLN A 169 23.53 -31.88 -23.32
N GLU A 170 24.21 -32.02 -24.45
CA GLU A 170 24.70 -30.91 -25.23
C GLU A 170 24.95 -31.36 -26.66
N LEU A 171 24.58 -30.50 -27.61
CA LEU A 171 24.96 -30.62 -29.01
C LEU A 171 25.97 -29.51 -29.29
N SER A 172 27.06 -29.81 -29.97
CA SER A 172 28.10 -28.84 -30.30
C SER A 172 28.59 -29.01 -31.73
N THR A 173 29.24 -27.99 -32.26
CA THR A 173 29.95 -28.00 -33.54
C THR A 173 31.20 -27.18 -33.45
N GLU A 174 32.07 -27.34 -34.42
CA GLU A 174 33.18 -26.42 -34.65
C GLU A 174 32.66 -25.10 -35.27
N GLY A 175 33.13 -23.97 -34.77
CA GLY A 175 32.90 -22.64 -35.33
C GLY A 175 33.88 -22.35 -36.46
N GLU A 176 33.90 -21.11 -36.93
CA GLU A 176 34.81 -20.66 -37.99
C GLU A 176 36.27 -20.57 -37.51
N ASP A 177 36.47 -20.24 -36.23
CA ASP A 177 37.80 -20.03 -35.62
C ASP A 177 38.39 -21.32 -35.01
N GLY A 178 37.82 -22.49 -35.33
CA GLY A 178 38.17 -23.77 -34.66
C GLY A 178 37.66 -23.88 -33.21
N ALA A 179 36.94 -22.87 -32.70
CA ALA A 179 36.29 -22.90 -31.40
C ALA A 179 35.10 -23.86 -31.39
N ILE A 180 34.75 -24.46 -30.24
CA ILE A 180 33.57 -25.32 -30.14
C ILE A 180 32.34 -24.47 -29.83
N ASP A 181 31.45 -24.31 -30.81
CA ASP A 181 30.14 -23.68 -30.71
C ASP A 181 29.11 -24.67 -30.14
N ARG A 182 28.53 -24.34 -28.98
CA ARG A 182 27.40 -25.10 -28.44
C ARG A 182 26.14 -24.77 -29.23
N LEU A 183 25.44 -25.78 -29.72
CA LEU A 183 24.23 -25.60 -30.52
C LEU A 183 22.99 -25.66 -29.64
N THR A 184 22.06 -24.78 -29.96
CA THR A 184 20.78 -24.73 -29.26
C THR A 184 19.60 -24.78 -30.22
N ILE A 185 18.65 -25.68 -29.91
CA ILE A 185 17.34 -25.73 -30.55
C ILE A 185 16.45 -24.74 -29.80
N ASP A 186 15.94 -23.71 -30.49
CA ASP A 186 15.04 -22.69 -29.90
C ASP A 186 15.55 -22.08 -28.57
N ARG A 187 16.88 -21.94 -28.43
CA ARG A 187 17.58 -21.53 -27.21
C ARG A 187 17.26 -22.33 -25.92
N THR A 188 16.58 -23.47 -26.02
CA THR A 188 16.68 -24.51 -24.97
C THR A 188 17.95 -25.31 -25.22
N PRO A 189 19.00 -25.21 -24.37
CA PRO A 189 20.10 -26.14 -24.47
C PRO A 189 19.48 -27.54 -24.48
N LEU A 190 20.00 -28.43 -25.32
CA LEU A 190 19.74 -29.87 -25.24
C LEU A 190 20.27 -30.44 -23.90
N ARG A 191 20.16 -29.70 -22.80
CA ARG A 191 20.07 -30.27 -21.47
C ARG A 191 18.87 -31.19 -21.56
N ALA A 192 19.14 -32.49 -21.71
CA ALA A 192 18.36 -33.55 -21.10
C ALA A 192 17.73 -32.91 -19.88
N ARG A 193 16.41 -32.71 -19.94
CA ARG A 193 15.63 -32.11 -18.87
C ARG A 193 15.91 -33.02 -17.71
N ARG A 194 16.96 -32.70 -16.95
CA ARG A 194 17.26 -33.35 -15.69
C ARG A 194 15.93 -33.13 -15.00
N ARG A 195 15.21 -34.22 -14.72
CA ARG A 195 14.18 -34.23 -13.70
C ARG A 195 14.90 -33.96 -12.38
N VAL A 196 15.58 -32.82 -12.27
CA VAL A 196 15.60 -32.08 -11.03
C VAL A 196 14.15 -31.71 -10.89
N ARG A 197 13.43 -32.51 -10.10
CA ARG A 197 12.49 -31.90 -9.17
C ARG A 197 13.24 -30.68 -8.66
N PRO A 198 12.81 -29.44 -8.95
CA PRO A 198 13.45 -28.29 -8.35
C PRO A 198 13.45 -28.63 -6.86
N ASP A 199 14.66 -28.77 -6.31
CA ASP A 199 14.82 -29.18 -4.92
C ASP A 199 13.87 -28.28 -4.15
N GLN A 200 12.93 -28.84 -3.39
CA GLN A 200 11.83 -28.05 -2.80
C GLN A 200 12.39 -26.86 -2.02
N PHE A 201 13.63 -26.98 -1.57
CA PHE A 201 14.50 -25.94 -1.05
C PHE A 201 14.65 -24.69 -1.93
N LEU A 202 14.88 -24.79 -3.24
CA LEU A 202 15.01 -23.62 -4.13
C LEU A 202 13.68 -22.89 -4.32
N ILE A 203 12.58 -23.63 -4.47
CA ILE A 203 11.24 -23.02 -4.55
C ILE A 203 10.90 -22.38 -3.20
N ALA A 204 11.12 -23.09 -2.09
CA ALA A 204 10.91 -22.57 -0.75
C ALA A 204 11.78 -21.35 -0.46
N ALA A 205 13.05 -21.32 -0.91
CA ALA A 205 13.94 -20.18 -0.76
C ALA A 205 13.45 -18.97 -1.57
N THR A 206 12.99 -19.16 -2.81
CA THR A 206 12.38 -18.07 -3.58
C THR A 206 11.10 -17.57 -2.94
N LEU A 207 10.24 -18.46 -2.44
CA LEU A 207 8.98 -18.11 -1.79
C LEU A 207 9.24 -17.37 -0.47
N ALA A 208 10.21 -17.81 0.32
CA ALA A 208 10.64 -17.17 1.55
C ALA A 208 11.26 -15.80 1.28
N ALA A 209 12.13 -15.66 0.27
CA ALA A 209 12.68 -14.37 -0.11
C ALA A 209 11.59 -13.39 -0.54
N THR A 210 10.60 -13.87 -1.30
CA THR A 210 9.45 -13.05 -1.71
C THR A 210 8.59 -12.63 -0.52
N ALA A 211 8.33 -13.55 0.42
CA ALA A 211 7.60 -13.26 1.65
C ALA A 211 8.32 -12.27 2.55
N VAL A 212 9.65 -12.41 2.70
CA VAL A 212 10.50 -11.46 3.45
C VAL A 212 10.45 -10.08 2.81
N PHE A 213 10.52 -10.00 1.47
CA PHE A 213 10.43 -8.73 0.75
C PHE A 213 9.07 -8.05 0.94
N LEU A 214 7.97 -8.81 0.90
CA LEU A 214 6.63 -8.31 1.18
C LEU A 214 6.47 -7.83 2.63
N LEU A 215 7.02 -8.55 3.60
CA LEU A 215 7.01 -8.17 5.02
C LEU A 215 7.81 -6.88 5.26
N LEU A 216 8.99 -6.75 4.66
CA LEU A 216 9.79 -5.51 4.71
C LEU A 216 9.05 -4.32 4.08
N SER A 217 8.41 -4.53 2.93
CA SER A 217 7.61 -3.50 2.27
C SER A 217 6.41 -3.08 3.13
N TRP A 218 5.71 -4.04 3.74
CA TRP A 218 4.60 -3.78 4.66
C TRP A 218 5.07 -3.00 5.89
N HIS A 219 6.19 -3.41 6.50
CA HIS A 219 6.75 -2.74 7.68
C HIS A 219 7.15 -1.29 7.37
N GLN A 220 7.75 -1.01 6.22
CA GLN A 220 8.09 0.36 5.81
C GLN A 220 6.86 1.24 5.56
N LEU A 221 5.78 0.68 5.04
CA LEU A 221 4.54 1.43 4.83
C LEU A 221 3.87 1.74 6.17
N HIS A 222 3.84 0.77 7.08
CA HIS A 222 3.19 0.93 8.38
C HIS A 222 3.95 1.90 9.30
N SER A 223 5.29 1.92 9.26
CA SER A 223 6.10 2.89 10.01
C SER A 223 5.92 4.33 9.53
N LYS A 224 5.70 4.53 8.23
CA LYS A 224 5.37 5.85 7.67
C LYS A 224 3.95 6.29 8.05
N ALA A 225 3.00 5.35 8.07
CA ALA A 225 1.63 5.63 8.48
C ALA A 225 1.53 5.97 9.99
N SER A 226 2.27 5.28 10.86
CA SER A 226 2.28 5.57 12.29
C SER A 226 2.95 6.90 12.63
N ALA A 227 4.00 7.29 11.88
CA ALA A 227 4.64 8.59 12.03
C ALA A 227 3.77 9.76 11.55
N ALA A 228 2.86 9.54 10.58
CA ALA A 228 1.89 10.53 10.16
C ALA A 228 0.77 10.71 11.18
N ASN A 229 0.29 9.63 11.79
CA ASN A 229 -0.75 9.69 12.83
C ASN A 229 -0.26 10.37 14.11
N SER A 230 0.98 10.13 14.55
CA SER A 230 1.49 10.77 15.79
C SER A 230 1.63 12.29 15.67
N ARG A 231 1.85 12.82 14.46
CA ARG A 231 1.84 14.27 14.22
C ARG A 231 0.42 14.84 14.31
N LEU A 232 -0.55 14.16 13.71
CA LEU A 232 -1.96 14.55 13.77
C LEU A 232 -2.51 14.49 15.20
N ASP A 233 -2.16 13.45 15.97
CA ASP A 233 -2.56 13.33 17.38
C ASP A 233 -1.96 14.46 18.23
N GLY A 234 -0.71 14.86 17.94
CA GLY A 234 -0.07 16.00 18.60
C GLY A 234 -0.75 17.33 18.29
N GLU A 235 -1.10 17.57 17.03
CA GLU A 235 -1.84 18.78 16.60
C GLU A 235 -3.25 18.83 17.20
N ILE A 236 -3.97 17.70 17.24
CA ILE A 236 -5.28 17.59 17.89
C ILE A 236 -5.16 17.88 19.39
N ALA A 237 -4.18 17.30 20.08
CA ALA A 237 -3.99 17.52 21.51
C ALA A 237 -3.69 19.00 21.84
N GLN A 238 -2.92 19.69 20.99
CA GLN A 238 -2.67 21.13 21.11
C GLN A 238 -3.94 21.95 20.85
N ALA A 239 -4.66 21.67 19.76
CA ALA A 239 -5.89 22.36 19.42
C ALA A 239 -6.97 22.18 20.51
N GLU A 240 -7.10 20.98 21.08
CA GLU A 240 -7.99 20.74 22.21
C GLU A 240 -7.55 21.49 23.47
N ALA A 241 -6.25 21.56 23.76
CA ALA A 241 -5.76 22.30 24.91
C ALA A 241 -6.09 23.79 24.80
N ASP A 242 -5.94 24.37 23.62
CA ASP A 242 -6.25 25.77 23.37
C ASP A 242 -7.77 26.03 23.33
N ALA A 243 -8.56 25.12 22.76
CA ALA A 243 -10.01 25.16 22.85
C ALA A 243 -10.51 25.10 24.30
N ARG A 244 -9.92 24.24 25.14
CA ARG A 244 -10.22 24.18 26.59
C ARG A 244 -9.87 25.48 27.31
N LYS A 245 -8.73 26.11 27.00
CA LYS A 245 -8.35 27.42 27.57
C LYS A 245 -9.35 28.51 27.15
N ALA A 246 -9.70 28.57 25.87
CA ALA A 246 -10.67 29.53 25.35
C ALA A 246 -12.05 29.36 26.00
N ARG A 247 -12.51 28.11 26.15
CA ARG A 247 -13.78 27.80 26.83
C ARG A 247 -13.77 28.28 28.29
N ARG A 248 -12.71 27.98 29.05
CA ARG A 248 -12.56 28.44 30.43
C ARG A 248 -12.56 29.97 30.52
N ALA A 249 -11.85 30.66 29.63
CA ALA A 249 -11.86 32.12 29.58
C ALA A 249 -13.29 32.64 29.34
N TYR A 250 -13.99 32.09 28.34
CA TYR A 250 -15.38 32.45 28.05
C TYR A 250 -16.32 32.23 29.23
N ASP A 251 -16.23 31.09 29.90
CA ASP A 251 -17.04 30.77 31.07
C ASP A 251 -16.77 31.74 32.23
N THR A 252 -15.50 32.14 32.44
CA THR A 252 -15.17 33.17 33.45
C THR A 252 -15.73 34.54 33.10
N PHE A 253 -15.71 34.95 31.82
CA PHE A 253 -16.33 36.20 31.39
C PHE A 253 -17.84 36.17 31.58
N ARG A 254 -18.49 35.05 31.23
CA ARG A 254 -19.93 34.87 31.44
C ARG A 254 -20.31 34.91 32.92
N ALA A 255 -19.53 34.27 33.79
CA ALA A 255 -19.74 34.32 35.23
C ALA A 255 -19.63 35.77 35.77
N LYS A 256 -18.61 36.52 35.34
CA LYS A 256 -18.47 37.95 35.70
C LYS A 256 -19.65 38.79 35.21
N LEU A 257 -20.14 38.57 33.98
CA LEU A 257 -21.32 39.25 33.47
C LEU A 257 -22.56 38.97 34.33
N SER A 258 -22.81 37.70 34.68
CA SER A 258 -23.95 37.36 35.55
C SER A 258 -23.84 37.98 36.95
N GLN A 259 -22.63 38.11 37.50
CA GLN A 259 -22.41 38.80 38.77
C GLN A 259 -22.70 40.30 38.66
N LEU A 260 -22.28 40.94 37.56
CA LEU A 260 -22.59 42.35 37.31
C LEU A 260 -24.09 42.59 37.12
N GLU A 261 -24.79 41.71 36.43
CA GLU A 261 -26.25 41.78 36.28
C GLU A 261 -26.96 41.64 37.63
N ALA A 262 -26.54 40.69 38.47
CA ALA A 262 -27.08 40.52 39.82
C ALA A 262 -26.84 41.77 40.69
N LEU A 263 -25.63 42.36 40.64
CA LEU A 263 -25.31 43.59 41.37
C LEU A 263 -26.12 44.80 40.86
N LYS A 264 -26.33 44.91 39.54
CA LYS A 264 -27.20 45.96 38.97
C LYS A 264 -28.64 45.79 39.45
N ALA A 265 -29.18 44.58 39.44
CA ALA A 265 -30.52 44.29 39.94
C ALA A 265 -30.66 44.63 41.43
N GLN A 266 -29.66 44.26 42.25
CA GLN A 266 -29.64 44.60 43.68
C GLN A 266 -29.58 46.10 43.92
N ARG A 267 -28.73 46.84 43.20
CA ARG A 267 -28.67 48.31 43.30
C ARG A 267 -29.99 48.97 42.94
N GLN A 268 -30.61 48.55 41.84
CA GLN A 268 -31.93 49.07 41.43
C GLN A 268 -33.01 48.78 42.46
N ALA A 269 -32.99 47.59 43.08
CA ALA A 269 -33.91 47.26 44.17
C ALA A 269 -33.70 48.14 45.41
N SER A 270 -32.44 48.35 45.83
CA SER A 270 -32.13 49.23 46.97
C SER A 270 -32.54 50.68 46.72
N THR A 271 -32.28 51.23 45.53
CA THR A 271 -32.72 52.59 45.17
C THR A 271 -34.25 52.73 45.23
N ARG A 272 -35.00 51.72 44.77
CA ARG A 272 -36.48 51.72 44.88
C ARG A 272 -36.97 51.72 46.32
N VAL A 273 -36.28 51.02 47.22
CA VAL A 273 -36.63 51.01 48.65
C VAL A 273 -36.41 52.40 49.25
N THR A 274 -35.31 53.08 48.94
CA THR A 274 -35.05 54.45 49.45
C THR A 274 -36.12 55.45 49.00
N THR A 275 -36.49 55.48 47.72
CA THR A 275 -37.55 56.37 47.21
C THR A 275 -38.91 56.06 47.84
N MET A 276 -39.22 54.78 48.05
CA MET A 276 -40.45 54.36 48.71
C MET A 276 -40.52 54.83 50.17
N TRP A 277 -39.39 54.76 50.90
CA TRP A 277 -39.30 55.26 52.27
C TRP A 277 -39.45 56.77 52.35
N GLU A 278 -38.84 57.51 51.43
CA GLU A 278 -38.96 58.96 51.33
C GLU A 278 -40.42 59.38 51.14
N GLU A 279 -41.12 58.78 50.18
CA GLU A 279 -42.54 59.05 49.93
C GLU A 279 -43.42 58.70 51.15
N LEU A 280 -43.21 57.53 51.75
CA LEU A 280 -43.98 57.11 52.93
C LEU A 280 -43.76 58.07 54.11
N SER A 281 -42.53 58.56 54.30
CA SER A 281 -42.22 59.52 55.36
C SER A 281 -42.91 60.88 55.17
N GLY A 282 -43.21 61.27 53.93
CA GLY A 282 -43.95 62.50 53.63
C GLY A 282 -45.47 62.37 53.78
N ILE A 283 -46.01 61.17 53.56
CA ILE A 283 -47.47 60.91 53.64
C ILE A 283 -47.94 60.73 55.10
N VAL A 284 -47.09 60.16 55.96
CA VAL A 284 -47.47 59.86 57.35
C VAL A 284 -47.59 61.16 58.16
N PRO A 285 -48.77 61.48 58.73
CA PRO A 285 -48.96 62.69 59.53
C PRO A 285 -48.18 62.63 60.86
N ASP A 286 -47.80 63.80 61.39
CA ASP A 286 -47.13 63.94 62.70
C ASP A 286 -47.91 63.33 63.89
N SER A 287 -49.22 63.10 63.71
CA SER A 287 -50.11 62.45 64.68
C SER A 287 -50.06 60.92 64.66
N SER A 288 -49.15 60.32 63.87
CA SER A 288 -49.01 58.88 63.66
C SER A 288 -47.56 58.43 63.84
N TYR A 289 -47.35 57.31 64.53
CA TYR A 289 -46.02 56.73 64.76
C TYR A 289 -45.95 55.29 64.23
N LEU A 290 -44.97 55.02 63.36
CA LEU A 290 -44.74 53.69 62.80
C LEU A 290 -43.78 52.88 63.67
N THR A 291 -44.14 51.65 63.99
CA THR A 291 -43.30 50.73 64.78
C THR A 291 -42.65 49.67 63.91
N ASN A 292 -43.33 49.23 62.85
CA ASN A 292 -42.81 48.20 61.97
C ASN A 292 -43.18 48.49 60.52
N LEU A 293 -42.23 48.24 59.62
CA LEU A 293 -42.43 48.28 58.17
C LEU A 293 -41.81 47.02 57.58
N THR A 294 -42.63 46.24 56.90
CA THR A 294 -42.21 45.01 56.21
C THR A 294 -42.47 45.14 54.73
N VAL A 295 -41.42 44.98 53.91
CA VAL A 295 -41.53 44.95 52.45
C VAL A 295 -41.36 43.52 51.96
N LYS A 296 -42.37 42.98 51.28
CA LYS A 296 -42.32 41.68 50.63
C LYS A 296 -42.64 41.83 49.15
N ALA A 297 -41.59 41.83 48.33
CA ALA A 297 -41.65 42.03 46.88
C ALA A 297 -42.33 43.36 46.47
N LYS A 298 -43.66 43.35 46.28
CA LYS A 298 -44.46 44.55 45.92
C LYS A 298 -45.52 44.90 46.97
N VAL A 299 -45.64 44.14 48.06
CA VAL A 299 -46.57 44.41 49.15
C VAL A 299 -45.79 45.04 50.30
N VAL A 300 -46.25 46.19 50.76
CA VAL A 300 -45.72 46.90 51.91
C VAL A 300 -46.75 46.79 53.03
N GLU A 301 -46.29 46.38 54.21
CA GLU A 301 -47.10 46.29 55.41
C GLU A 301 -46.51 47.22 56.46
N ILE A 302 -47.33 48.12 56.98
CA ILE A 302 -46.95 49.05 58.04
C ILE A 302 -47.79 48.78 59.27
N SER A 303 -47.18 48.91 60.45
CA SER A 303 -47.87 48.81 61.73
C SER A 303 -47.43 49.93 62.65
N GLY A 304 -48.36 50.47 63.42
CA GLY A 304 -48.08 51.60 64.30
C GLY A 304 -49.28 52.03 65.13
N PHE A 305 -49.20 53.26 65.62
CA PHE A 305 -50.24 53.92 66.39
C PHE A 305 -50.60 55.24 65.73
N SER A 306 -51.88 55.54 65.59
CA SER A 306 -52.34 56.81 65.03
C SER A 306 -53.57 57.34 65.76
N LYS A 307 -53.65 58.66 65.94
CA LYS A 307 -54.86 59.33 66.46
C LYS A 307 -56.05 59.18 65.51
N ALA A 308 -55.81 59.01 64.20
CA ALA A 308 -56.84 58.86 63.17
C ALA A 308 -56.43 57.82 62.11
N SER A 309 -56.39 56.54 62.51
CA SER A 309 -55.91 55.44 61.64
C SER A 309 -56.68 55.30 60.32
N SER A 310 -57.97 55.67 60.28
CA SER A 310 -58.82 55.62 59.08
C SER A 310 -58.46 56.67 58.03
N GLU A 311 -57.81 57.76 58.41
CA GLU A 311 -57.38 58.83 57.49
C GLU A 311 -56.10 58.45 56.72
N LEU A 312 -55.35 57.45 57.21
CA LEU A 312 -54.13 56.99 56.56
C LEU A 312 -54.38 56.24 55.24
N ILE A 313 -55.51 55.54 55.11
CA ILE A 313 -55.86 54.82 53.87
C ILE A 313 -55.97 55.78 52.67
N PRO A 314 -56.83 56.82 52.69
CA PRO A 314 -56.94 57.74 51.56
C PRO A 314 -55.67 58.55 51.31
N LEU A 315 -54.86 58.82 52.34
CA LEU A 315 -53.56 59.49 52.17
C LEU A 315 -52.54 58.61 51.44
N ILE A 316 -52.51 57.30 51.76
CA ILE A 316 -51.64 56.33 51.09
C ILE A 316 -52.11 56.09 49.65
N GLU A 317 -53.42 55.95 49.40
CA GLU A 317 -53.96 55.77 48.04
C GLU A 317 -53.89 57.03 47.17
N GLY A 318 -53.70 58.21 47.79
CA GLY A 318 -53.51 59.47 47.07
C GLY A 318 -52.10 59.67 46.49
N SER A 319 -51.15 58.80 46.82
CA SER A 319 -49.78 58.85 46.28
C SER A 319 -49.67 58.10 44.96
N ASP A 320 -48.91 58.65 44.02
CA ASP A 320 -48.64 58.02 42.73
C ASP A 320 -47.87 56.68 42.84
N LEU A 321 -47.18 56.45 43.97
CA LEU A 321 -46.34 55.27 44.20
C LEU A 321 -47.05 54.10 44.89
N PHE A 322 -48.26 54.30 45.44
CA PHE A 322 -48.96 53.29 46.25
C PHE A 322 -50.39 53.06 45.76
N GLU A 323 -50.87 51.83 45.89
CA GLU A 323 -52.23 51.43 45.49
C GLU A 323 -52.82 50.38 46.43
N ALA A 324 -54.14 50.27 46.44
CA ALA A 324 -54.91 49.23 47.14
C ALA A 324 -54.56 49.14 48.64
N ALA A 325 -54.71 50.25 49.37
CA ALA A 325 -54.42 50.29 50.80
C ALA A 325 -55.61 49.75 51.60
N GLN A 326 -55.33 48.79 52.49
CA GLN A 326 -56.36 48.14 53.29
C GLN A 326 -55.84 47.77 54.68
N PHE A 327 -56.74 47.70 55.67
CA PHE A 327 -56.37 47.20 56.99
C PHE A 327 -56.10 45.69 56.93
N ALA A 328 -54.88 45.29 57.27
CA ALA A 328 -54.47 43.89 57.39
C ALA A 328 -54.89 43.27 58.73
N SER A 329 -55.18 44.09 59.74
CA SER A 329 -55.71 43.66 61.03
C SER A 329 -56.81 44.62 61.53
N PRO A 330 -57.74 44.16 62.39
CA PRO A 330 -58.66 45.05 63.07
C PRO A 330 -57.94 46.17 63.82
N VAL A 331 -58.52 47.36 63.82
CA VAL A 331 -58.01 48.52 64.56
C VAL A 331 -58.38 48.38 66.02
N VAL A 332 -57.38 48.41 66.92
CA VAL A 332 -57.57 48.14 68.36
C VAL A 332 -57.08 49.31 69.19
N LYS A 333 -57.91 49.79 70.13
CA LYS A 333 -57.51 50.78 71.13
C LYS A 333 -56.62 50.15 72.19
N VAL A 334 -55.44 50.73 72.42
CA VAL A 334 -54.50 50.24 73.43
C VAL A 334 -54.56 51.13 74.68
N PRO A 335 -54.89 50.57 75.86
CA PRO A 335 -54.89 51.34 77.11
C PRO A 335 -53.49 51.91 77.41
N GLY A 336 -53.39 53.22 77.59
CA GLY A 336 -52.13 53.92 77.90
C GLY A 336 -51.44 54.64 76.73
N PHE A 337 -51.97 54.56 75.51
CA PHE A 337 -51.50 55.33 74.35
C PHE A 337 -52.62 56.24 73.81
N GLU A 338 -52.27 57.47 73.42
CA GLU A 338 -53.18 58.37 72.68
C GLU A 338 -53.24 57.97 71.19
N GLY A 339 -53.86 56.84 70.89
CA GLY A 339 -54.07 56.39 69.52
C GLY A 339 -54.49 54.94 69.39
N ASP A 340 -54.95 54.60 68.20
CA ASP A 340 -55.38 53.26 67.85
C ASP A 340 -54.23 52.51 67.19
N ARG A 341 -54.05 51.23 67.53
CA ARG A 341 -53.09 50.35 66.87
C ARG A 341 -53.65 49.90 65.53
N PHE A 342 -52.88 50.12 64.47
CA PHE A 342 -53.26 49.72 63.11
C PHE A 342 -52.18 48.84 62.46
N THR A 343 -52.64 48.03 61.51
CA THR A 343 -51.79 47.34 60.53
C THR A 343 -52.42 47.58 59.16
N ILE A 344 -51.71 48.25 58.26
CA ILE A 344 -52.19 48.55 56.90
C ILE A 344 -51.25 47.85 55.91
N SER A 345 -51.83 47.16 54.95
CA SER A 345 -51.12 46.59 53.81
C SER A 345 -51.51 47.34 52.54
N PHE A 346 -50.53 47.70 51.71
CA PHE A 346 -50.72 48.34 50.42
C PHE A 346 -49.70 47.80 49.42
N ARG A 347 -49.91 48.07 48.13
CA ARG A 347 -49.02 47.63 47.06
C ARG A 347 -48.23 48.80 46.51
N GLN A 348 -46.96 48.57 46.18
CA GLN A 348 -46.17 49.53 45.43
C GLN A 348 -46.63 49.49 43.97
N ASN A 349 -47.13 50.62 43.48
CA ASN A 349 -47.49 50.78 42.09
C ASN A 349 -46.21 50.61 41.25
N GLY A 350 -46.24 49.67 40.31
CA GLY A 350 -45.11 49.46 39.42
C GLY A 350 -45.09 50.64 38.47
N ALA A 351 -44.21 51.62 38.72
CA ALA A 351 -43.98 52.77 37.86
C ALA A 351 -44.31 52.44 36.40
N LYS A 352 -45.37 53.08 35.88
CA LYS A 352 -45.61 53.12 34.44
C LYS A 352 -44.31 53.68 33.83
N PRO A 353 -43.73 53.00 32.82
CA PRO A 353 -42.43 53.38 32.27
C PRO A 353 -42.41 54.81 31.73
#